data_AF-A0A960MG00-F1
#
_entry.id   AF-A0A960MG00-F1
#
_cell.length_a   1.000
_cell.length_b   1.000
_cell.length_c   1.000
_cell.angle_alpha   90.00
_cell.angle_beta   90.00
_cell.angle_gamma   90.00
#
_symmetry.space_group_name_H-M   'P 1'
#
loop_
_entity.id
_entity.type
_entity.pdbx_description
1 polymer ?
#
loop_
_entity_poly.entity_id
_entity_poly.type
_entity_poly.pdbx_seq_one_letter_code
_entity_poly.pdbx_strand_id
1 'polypeptide(L)'
;MSPSRRILWVKSGPLHPLNTGGRRRTHAMLTELSRHHEVTWLAGLSDDTSLAPEEESDPYAKEKIWISTRESKKGSPAYIFDLFRNLIFSSLPYVLDRYRSKAMEEAIRAHDASG
;
A
#
# COMPACT_ATOMS: atom_id res chain seq x y z
N MET A 1 -24.85 -17.31 -6.80
CA MET A 1 -23.84 -16.80 -5.83
C MET A 1 -22.48 -17.11 -6.43
N SER A 2 -21.69 -16.08 -6.79
CA SER A 2 -20.32 -16.31 -7.25
C SER A 2 -19.49 -16.92 -6.11
N PRO A 3 -18.55 -17.82 -6.38
CA PRO A 3 -17.69 -18.38 -5.33
C PRO A 3 -16.93 -17.25 -4.63
N SER A 4 -16.85 -17.32 -3.30
CA SER A 4 -15.99 -16.43 -2.52
C SER A 4 -14.55 -16.55 -3.00
N ARG A 5 -13.84 -15.43 -3.08
CA ARG A 5 -12.46 -15.32 -3.57
C ARG A 5 -11.65 -14.55 -2.54
N ARG A 6 -10.34 -14.77 -2.55
CA ARG A 6 -9.39 -13.98 -1.78
C ARG A 6 -8.78 -12.92 -2.69
N ILE A 7 -8.80 -11.67 -2.26
CA ILE A 7 -8.35 -10.52 -3.03
C ILE A 7 -7.27 -9.83 -2.21
N LEU A 8 -6.06 -9.78 -2.74
CA LEU A 8 -4.99 -8.95 -2.18
C LEU A 8 -5.02 -7.57 -2.85
N TRP A 9 -5.37 -6.54 -2.09
CA TRP A 9 -5.41 -5.16 -2.56
C TRP A 9 -4.13 -4.43 -2.16
N VAL A 10 -3.23 -4.21 -3.12
CA VAL A 10 -1.92 -3.58 -2.88
C VAL A 10 -1.97 -2.07 -3.14
N LYS A 11 -1.55 -1.26 -2.16
CA LYS A 11 -1.49 0.22 -2.31
C LYS A 11 -0.35 0.85 -1.51
N SER A 12 -0.04 2.12 -1.79
CA SER A 12 0.80 2.95 -0.92
C SER A 12 -0.07 3.74 0.07
N GLY A 13 0.25 3.63 1.37
CA GLY A 13 -0.34 4.42 2.46
C GLY A 13 -1.76 3.99 2.89
N PRO A 14 -2.29 4.64 3.95
CA PRO A 14 -3.61 4.35 4.48
C PRO A 14 -4.74 4.88 3.60
N LEU A 15 -5.92 4.28 3.77
CA LEU A 15 -7.14 4.66 3.08
C LEU A 15 -7.80 5.88 3.74
N HIS A 16 -7.77 5.96 5.06
CA HIS A 16 -8.28 7.07 5.86
C HIS A 16 -7.24 8.20 6.04
N PRO A 17 -7.70 9.44 6.29
CA PRO A 17 -9.10 9.88 6.17
C PRO A 17 -9.58 9.89 4.70
N LEU A 18 -10.88 9.69 4.47
CA LEU A 18 -11.53 9.68 3.14
C LEU A 18 -11.71 11.11 2.55
N ASN A 19 -10.64 11.90 2.59
CA ASN A 19 -10.63 13.30 2.19
C ASN A 19 -10.47 13.54 0.67
N THR A 20 -9.98 12.54 -0.08
CA THR A 20 -9.83 12.63 -1.54
C THR A 20 -10.85 11.77 -2.27
N GLY A 21 -11.23 12.17 -3.48
CA GLY A 21 -12.10 11.38 -4.35
C GLY A 21 -11.52 10.00 -4.70
N GLY A 22 -10.19 9.87 -4.78
CA GLY A 22 -9.53 8.58 -4.99
C GLY A 22 -9.72 7.63 -3.81
N ARG A 23 -9.59 8.13 -2.57
CA ARG A 23 -9.82 7.35 -1.35
C ARG A 23 -11.27 6.95 -1.20
N ARG A 24 -12.22 7.87 -1.42
CA ARG A 24 -13.67 7.57 -1.37
C ARG A 24 -14.09 6.48 -2.35
N ARG A 25 -13.61 6.53 -3.60
CA ARG A 25 -13.90 5.47 -4.59
C ARG A 25 -13.29 4.13 -4.20
N THR A 26 -12.05 4.14 -3.72
CA THR A 26 -11.39 2.91 -3.25
C THR A 26 -12.16 2.29 -2.11
N HIS A 27 -12.55 3.09 -1.12
CA HIS A 27 -13.35 2.66 0.03
C HIS A 27 -14.68 2.04 -0.41
N ALA A 28 -15.46 2.75 -1.23
CA ALA A 28 -16.73 2.23 -1.72
C ALA A 28 -16.59 0.89 -2.45
N MET A 29 -15.57 0.73 -3.31
CA MET A 29 -15.30 -0.54 -3.99
C MET A 29 -14.96 -1.66 -3.00
N LEU A 30 -14.10 -1.37 -2.02
CA LEU A 30 -13.67 -2.35 -1.02
C LEU A 30 -14.80 -2.77 -0.09
N THR A 31 -15.66 -1.83 0.33
CA THR A 31 -16.85 -2.14 1.13
C THR A 31 -17.77 -3.12 0.41
N GLU A 32 -18.00 -2.93 -0.91
CA GLU A 32 -18.84 -3.86 -1.68
C GLU A 32 -18.14 -5.21 -1.91
N LEU A 33 -16.84 -5.21 -2.23
CA LEU A 33 -16.08 -6.45 -2.43
C LEU A 33 -16.02 -7.30 -1.16
N SER A 34 -15.79 -6.67 0.00
CA SER A 34 -15.65 -7.36 1.29
C SER A 34 -16.96 -7.99 1.79
N ARG A 35 -18.12 -7.67 1.19
CA ARG A 35 -19.38 -8.36 1.48
C ARG A 35 -19.43 -9.79 0.93
N HIS A 36 -18.64 -10.07 -0.11
CA HIS A 36 -18.72 -11.32 -0.87
C HIS A 36 -17.37 -12.01 -1.02
N HIS A 37 -16.28 -11.32 -0.72
CA HIS A 37 -14.91 -11.78 -0.92
C HIS A 37 -14.05 -11.47 0.31
N GLU A 38 -13.01 -12.27 0.51
CA GLU A 38 -12.02 -12.02 1.56
C GLU A 38 -10.97 -11.06 1.03
N VAL A 39 -11.10 -9.78 1.36
CA VAL A 39 -10.15 -8.75 0.93
C VAL A 39 -9.08 -8.55 1.99
N THR A 40 -7.82 -8.66 1.62
CA THR A 40 -6.66 -8.27 2.42
C THR A 40 -6.08 -6.99 1.85
N TRP A 41 -5.99 -5.95 2.67
CA TRP A 41 -5.32 -4.70 2.31
C TRP A 41 -3.84 -4.81 2.65
N LEU A 42 -2.97 -4.65 1.66
CA LEU A 42 -1.52 -4.66 1.84
C LEU A 42 -0.97 -3.30 1.42
N ALA A 43 -0.41 -2.55 2.37
CA ALA A 43 0.10 -1.23 2.06
C ALA A 43 1.44 -0.89 2.69
N GLY A 44 2.24 -0.13 1.93
CA GLY A 44 3.46 0.49 2.43
C GLY A 44 3.11 1.63 3.37
N LEU A 45 3.67 1.64 4.58
CA LEU A 45 3.51 2.70 5.57
C LEU A 45 4.87 3.39 5.77
N SER A 46 4.91 4.67 5.46
CA SER A 46 6.08 5.50 5.71
C SER A 46 6.22 5.81 7.20
N ASP A 47 7.45 5.88 7.72
CA ASP A 47 7.71 6.09 9.15
C ASP A 47 7.10 7.40 9.70
N ASP A 48 6.78 8.35 8.82
CA ASP A 48 6.15 9.63 9.17
C ASP A 48 4.61 9.62 9.05
N THR A 49 4.01 8.52 8.61
CA THR A 49 2.59 8.39 8.37
C THR A 49 1.91 7.72 9.55
N SER A 50 1.07 8.46 10.28
CA SER A 50 0.21 7.88 11.30
C SER A 50 -1.06 7.30 10.70
N LEU A 51 -1.53 6.18 11.25
CA LEU A 51 -2.82 5.60 10.93
C LEU A 51 -3.91 6.36 11.68
N ALA A 52 -5.01 6.66 10.99
CA ALA A 52 -6.20 7.19 11.63
C ALA A 52 -6.89 6.08 12.44
N PRO A 53 -7.54 6.36 13.59
CA PRO A 53 -8.25 5.35 14.37
C PRO A 53 -9.31 4.57 13.57
N GLU A 54 -9.94 5.24 12.59
CA GLU A 54 -10.91 4.64 11.67
C GLU A 54 -10.26 3.59 10.75
N GLU A 55 -8.96 3.73 10.46
CA GLU A 55 -8.25 2.82 9.57
C GLU A 55 -8.26 1.40 10.11
N GLU A 56 -8.17 1.19 11.43
CA GLU A 56 -8.12 -0.15 12.02
C GLU A 56 -9.54 -0.76 12.13
N SER A 57 -10.52 0.05 12.52
CA SER A 57 -11.90 -0.37 12.81
C SER A 57 -12.79 -0.57 11.58
N ASP A 58 -12.47 0.05 10.44
CA ASP A 58 -13.35 0.02 9.25
C ASP A 58 -13.35 -1.35 8.55
N PRO A 59 -14.52 -1.99 8.32
CA PRO A 59 -14.60 -3.34 7.76
C PRO A 59 -14.34 -3.43 6.24
N TYR A 60 -13.77 -2.41 5.59
CA TYR A 60 -13.47 -2.45 4.16
C TYR A 60 -12.51 -3.58 3.74
N ALA A 61 -11.76 -4.16 4.67
CA ALA A 61 -10.91 -5.32 4.45
C ALA A 61 -10.96 -6.26 5.67
N LYS A 62 -10.89 -7.57 5.43
CA LYS A 62 -10.82 -8.62 6.46
C LYS A 62 -9.51 -8.52 7.25
N GLU A 63 -8.43 -8.20 6.55
CA GLU A 63 -7.10 -8.04 7.13
C GLU A 63 -6.41 -6.82 6.52
N LYS A 64 -5.63 -6.10 7.33
CA LYS A 64 -4.87 -4.90 6.93
C LYS A 64 -3.42 -5.09 7.36
N ILE A 65 -2.54 -5.18 6.37
CA ILE A 65 -1.11 -5.45 6.55
C ILE A 65 -0.33 -4.21 6.15
N TRP A 66 0.54 -3.78 7.07
CA TRP A 66 1.38 -2.60 6.89
C TRP A 66 2.83 -3.01 6.79
N ILE A 67 3.47 -2.64 5.68
CA ILE A 67 4.90 -2.86 5.46
C ILE A 67 5.60 -1.53 5.68
N SER A 68 6.52 -1.45 6.64
CA SER A 68 7.34 -0.24 6.80
C SER A 68 8.15 0.00 5.52
N THR A 69 7.92 1.15 4.90
CA THR A 69 8.63 1.59 3.70
C THR A 69 9.36 2.89 4.00
N ARG A 70 10.66 2.95 3.72
CA ARG A 70 11.43 4.19 3.79
C ARG A 70 11.11 5.05 2.57
N GLU A 71 10.04 5.83 2.63
CA GLU A 71 9.87 6.93 1.68
C GLU A 71 10.71 8.12 2.16
N SER A 72 11.82 8.41 1.47
CA SER A 72 12.60 9.63 1.72
C SER A 72 11.74 10.86 1.42
N LYS A 73 11.53 11.74 2.41
CA LYS A 73 10.77 12.99 2.24
C LYS A 73 11.32 13.80 1.06
N LYS A 74 10.42 14.22 0.16
CA LYS A 74 10.74 15.13 -0.95
C LYS A 74 11.43 16.39 -0.40
N GLY A 75 12.60 16.71 -0.92
CA GLY A 75 13.39 17.89 -0.52
C GLY A 75 14.35 17.67 0.66
N SER A 76 14.43 16.46 1.22
CA SER A 76 15.48 16.14 2.19
C SER A 76 16.86 15.97 1.52
N PRO A 77 17.98 16.19 2.22
CA PRO A 77 19.31 15.85 1.72
C PRO A 77 19.42 14.38 1.29
N ALA A 78 18.71 13.48 2.00
CA ALA A 78 18.57 12.07 1.65
C ALA A 78 17.86 11.88 0.30
N TYR A 79 16.80 12.64 0.01
CA TYR A 79 16.11 12.62 -1.28
C TYR A 79 17.01 13.09 -2.44
N ILE A 80 17.83 14.12 -2.22
CA ILE A 80 18.79 14.59 -3.24
C ILE A 80 19.84 13.51 -3.50
N PHE A 81 20.39 12.90 -2.45
CA PHE A 81 21.32 11.78 -2.58
C PHE A 81 20.69 10.58 -3.30
N ASP A 82 19.46 10.22 -2.94
CA ASP A 82 18.71 9.14 -3.58
C ASP A 82 18.43 9.44 -5.07
N LEU A 83 18.15 10.69 -5.42
CA LEU A 83 17.94 11.13 -6.80
C LEU A 83 19.24 11.03 -7.61
N PHE A 84 20.37 11.52 -7.08
CA PHE A 84 21.67 11.39 -7.74
C PHE A 84 22.08 9.92 -7.89
N ARG A 85 21.87 9.09 -6.86
CA ARG A 85 22.14 7.66 -6.92
C ARG A 85 21.25 6.96 -7.96
N ASN A 86 19.96 7.29 -8.01
CA ASN A 86 19.03 6.72 -8.98
C ASN A 86 19.41 7.13 -10.42
N LEU A 87 19.79 8.40 -10.64
CA LEU A 87 20.21 8.89 -11.96
C LEU A 87 21.47 8.16 -12.48
N ILE A 88 22.40 7.79 -11.60
CA ILE A 88 23.67 7.16 -12.00
C ILE A 88 23.54 5.62 -12.08
N PHE A 89 22.73 5.00 -11.22
CA PHE A 89 22.75 3.54 -11.02
C PHE A 89 21.42 2.82 -11.30
N SER A 90 20.34 3.52 -11.61
CA SER A 90 19.03 2.90 -11.88
C SER A 90 18.61 3.06 -13.33
N SER A 91 18.12 1.98 -13.92
CA SER A 91 17.44 1.99 -15.22
C SER A 91 15.97 2.41 -15.12
N LEU A 92 15.45 2.57 -13.89
CA LEU A 92 14.06 2.95 -13.63
C LEU A 92 13.98 4.40 -13.17
N PRO A 93 13.02 5.19 -13.69
CA PRO A 93 12.73 6.51 -13.17
C PRO A 93 12.52 6.47 -11.66
N TYR A 94 13.11 7.42 -10.93
CA TYR A 94 13.02 7.52 -9.47
C TYR A 94 11.59 7.38 -8.92
N VAL A 95 10.59 7.85 -9.68
CA VAL A 95 9.16 7.74 -9.35
C VAL A 95 8.69 6.30 -9.13
N LEU A 96 9.31 5.33 -9.81
CA LEU A 96 9.04 3.90 -9.63
C LEU A 96 9.99 3.28 -8.58
N ASP A 97 11.28 3.64 -8.64
CA ASP A 97 12.31 3.07 -7.76
C ASP A 97 12.03 3.31 -6.27
N ARG A 98 11.43 4.47 -5.93
CA ARG A 98 11.02 4.80 -4.56
C ARG A 98 10.02 3.82 -3.93
N TYR A 99 9.26 3.07 -4.74
CA TYR A 99 8.29 2.10 -4.26
C TYR A 99 8.86 0.68 -4.20
N ARG A 100 10.11 0.49 -4.61
CA ARG A 100 10.76 -0.82 -4.60
C ARG A 100 11.06 -1.23 -3.17
N SER A 101 10.35 -2.25 -2.67
CA SER A 101 10.55 -2.83 -1.35
C SER A 101 10.58 -4.35 -1.46
N LYS A 102 11.68 -4.97 -1.02
CA LYS A 102 11.79 -6.43 -0.94
C LYS A 102 10.75 -7.02 0.02
N ALA A 103 10.49 -6.32 1.13
CA ALA A 103 9.47 -6.74 2.09
C ALA A 103 8.07 -6.75 1.47
N MET A 104 7.76 -5.80 0.57
CA MET A 104 6.50 -5.81 -0.18
C MET A 104 6.43 -7.01 -1.15
N GLU A 105 7.52 -7.30 -1.86
CA GLU A 105 7.60 -8.46 -2.76
C GLU A 105 7.40 -9.78 -1.99
N GLU A 106 8.08 -9.93 -0.85
CA GLU A 106 7.96 -11.10 0.02
C GLU A 106 6.54 -11.25 0.57
N ALA A 107 5.91 -10.16 1.01
CA ALA A 107 4.54 -10.16 1.50
C ALA A 107 3.53 -10.58 0.40
N ILE A 108 3.69 -10.06 -0.82
CA ILE A 108 2.87 -10.47 -1.97
C ILE A 108 3.07 -11.95 -2.27
N ARG A 109 4.32 -12.42 -2.34
CA ARG A 109 4.64 -13.82 -2.62
C ARG A 109 4.08 -14.77 -1.56
N ALA A 110 4.13 -14.39 -0.29
CA ALA A 110 3.55 -15.18 0.80
C ALA A 110 2.02 -15.32 0.66
N HIS A 111 1.32 -14.25 0.28
CA HIS A 111 -0.14 -14.28 0.09
C HIS A 111 -0.56 -15.04 -1.15
N ASP A 112 0.26 -15.02 -2.21
CA ASP A 112 0.04 -15.81 -3.42
C ASP A 112 0.24 -17.31 -3.15
N ALA A 113 1.32 -17.68 -2.46
CA ALA A 113 1.65 -19.06 -2.11
C ALA A 113 0.69 -19.69 -1.09
N SER A 114 -0.06 -18.88 -0.34
CA SER A 114 -1.04 -19.35 0.64
C SER A 114 -2.34 -19.86 -0.01
N GLY A 115 -2.42 -19.92 -1.35
CA GLY A 115 -3.63 -20.23 -2.13
C GLY A 115 -3.71 -21.58 -2.78
#